data_AF-A0A1Y5GZU3-F1
#
_entry.id   AF-A0A1Y5GZU3-F1
#
_cell.length_a   1.000
_cell.length_b   1.000
_cell.length_c   1.000
_cell.angle_alpha   90.00
_cell.angle_beta   90.00
_cell.angle_gamma   90.00
#
_symmetry.space_group_name_H-M   'P 1'
#
loop_
_entity.id
_entity.type
_entity.pdbx_description
1 polymer ?
#
loop_
_entity_poly.entity_id
_entity_poly.type
_entity_poly.pdbx_seq_one_letter_code
_entity_poly.pdbx_strand_id
1 'polypeptide(L)'
;MQLKYDETNNVVYRVLKNSHLGFTLLELMVCLVIVGILSSIAYGSFQDYVLKVRRSDATITLMHLAVLEENFYNQNMQYSNDISSASGLNHKSILTDEEFYQLSVTVRTQANDGVDSFILKATARTSQSKDKGCLSFTLSNLNEKSSLNSQGVINNNCWH
;
A
#
# COMPACT_ATOMS: atom_id res chain seq x y z
N MET A 1 60.60 -19.76 -0.78
CA MET A 1 59.77 -20.96 -0.55
C MET A 1 60.67 -22.17 -0.65
N GLN A 2 61.10 -22.75 0.47
CA GLN A 2 62.02 -23.90 0.46
C GLN A 2 61.21 -25.20 0.47
N LEU A 3 61.40 -26.03 -0.56
CA LEU A 3 60.81 -27.37 -0.65
C LEU A 3 61.54 -28.29 0.35
N LYS A 4 60.81 -28.95 1.24
CA LYS A 4 61.35 -29.97 2.15
C LYS A 4 61.30 -31.33 1.45
N TYR A 5 62.45 -31.97 1.34
CA TYR A 5 62.62 -33.33 0.82
C TYR A 5 62.84 -34.30 1.99
N ASP A 6 62.27 -35.50 1.88
CA ASP A 6 62.51 -36.65 2.76
C ASP A 6 63.85 -37.33 2.41
N GLU A 7 64.40 -38.17 3.30
CA GLU A 7 65.64 -38.97 3.06
C GLU A 7 65.57 -39.88 1.81
N THR A 8 64.37 -40.13 1.29
CA THR A 8 64.07 -40.85 0.04
C THR A 8 63.87 -39.94 -1.18
N ASN A 9 64.17 -38.65 -1.06
CA ASN A 9 64.09 -37.62 -2.11
C ASN A 9 62.70 -37.42 -2.73
N ASN A 10 61.64 -37.73 -1.97
CA ASN A 10 60.26 -37.47 -2.36
C ASN A 10 59.82 -36.06 -1.92
N VAL A 11 59.05 -35.38 -2.77
CA VAL A 11 58.47 -34.06 -2.47
C VAL A 11 57.35 -34.22 -1.45
N VAL A 12 57.56 -33.72 -0.23
CA VAL A 12 56.54 -33.73 0.82
C VAL A 12 55.66 -32.49 0.67
N TYR A 13 54.48 -32.65 0.06
CA TYR A 13 53.47 -31.59 0.06
C TYR A 13 52.89 -31.44 1.46
N ARG A 14 53.11 -30.29 2.10
CA ARG A 14 52.47 -29.95 3.36
C ARG A 14 51.04 -29.49 3.07
N VAL A 15 50.07 -30.39 3.22
CA VAL A 15 48.64 -30.03 3.12
C VAL A 15 48.37 -28.97 4.19
N LEU A 16 48.12 -27.73 3.77
CA LEU A 16 47.70 -26.67 4.68
C LEU A 16 46.32 -27.05 5.21
N LYS A 17 46.23 -27.28 6.52
CA LYS A 17 44.97 -27.56 7.20
C LYS A 17 44.07 -26.33 7.03
N ASN A 18 43.03 -26.42 6.20
CA ASN A 18 41.99 -25.41 6.17
C ASN A 18 41.36 -25.36 7.57
N SER A 19 41.58 -24.28 8.30
CA SER A 19 40.77 -23.91 9.45
C SER A 19 39.35 -23.67 8.94
N HIS A 20 38.45 -24.60 9.23
CA HIS A 20 37.03 -24.37 9.01
C HIS A 20 36.62 -23.12 9.80
N LEU A 21 36.38 -22.02 9.09
CA LEU A 21 35.76 -20.82 9.63
C LEU A 21 34.26 -21.11 9.78
N GLY A 22 33.91 -21.81 10.86
CA GLY A 22 32.53 -22.09 11.22
C GLY A 22 32.04 -21.12 12.29
N PHE A 23 30.79 -20.66 12.16
CA PHE A 23 30.11 -19.91 13.21
C PHE A 23 29.86 -20.79 14.43
N THR A 24 30.01 -20.22 15.62
CA THR A 24 29.66 -20.95 16.85
C THR A 24 28.16 -20.92 17.10
N LEU A 25 27.63 -21.94 17.80
CA LEU A 25 26.22 -21.95 18.20
C LEU A 25 25.87 -20.74 19.08
N LEU A 26 26.81 -20.31 19.93
CA LEU A 26 26.64 -19.15 20.79
C LEU A 26 26.56 -17.84 19.99
N GLU A 27 27.38 -17.70 18.94
CA GLU A 27 27.35 -16.54 18.05
C GLU A 27 26.00 -16.44 17.31
N LEU A 28 25.46 -17.57 16.85
CA LEU A 28 24.13 -17.62 16.25
C LEU A 28 23.04 -17.26 17.26
N MET A 29 23.13 -17.72 18.52
CA MET A 29 22.16 -17.36 19.55
C MET A 29 22.16 -15.85 19.84
N VAL A 30 23.34 -15.24 19.98
CA VAL A 30 23.45 -13.79 20.19
C VAL A 30 22.90 -13.02 18.99
N CYS A 31 23.21 -13.44 17.76
CA CYS A 31 22.66 -12.84 16.55
C CYS A 31 21.12 -12.90 16.51
N LEU A 32 20.52 -14.06 16.84
CA LEU A 32 19.07 -14.21 16.88
C LEU A 32 18.41 -13.34 17.95
N VAL A 33 19.05 -13.19 19.12
CA VAL A 33 18.57 -12.30 20.18
C VAL A 33 18.55 -10.85 19.70
N ILE A 34 19.61 -10.38 19.04
CA ILE A 34 19.68 -9.00 18.50
C ILE A 34 18.60 -8.80 17.43
N VAL A 35 18.46 -9.74 16.48
CA VAL A 35 17.44 -9.68 15.43
C VAL A 35 16.03 -9.69 16.02
N GLY A 36 15.77 -10.47 17.07
CA GLY A 36 14.49 -10.51 17.75
C GLY A 36 14.10 -9.16 18.36
N ILE A 37 15.05 -8.50 19.03
CA ILE A 37 14.84 -7.16 19.61
C ILE A 37 14.53 -6.15 18.50
N LEU A 38 15.34 -6.09 17.45
CA LEU A 38 15.14 -5.14 16.35
C LEU A 38 13.82 -5.38 15.61
N SER A 39 13.46 -6.64 15.36
CA SER A 39 12.23 -7.01 14.65
C SER A 39 10.99 -6.56 15.42
N SER A 40 11.00 -6.60 16.76
CA SER A 40 9.86 -6.19 17.58
C SER A 40 9.46 -4.72 17.37
N ILE A 41 10.45 -3.84 17.13
CA ILE A 41 10.22 -2.41 16.90
C ILE A 41 9.92 -2.15 15.42
N ALA A 42 10.67 -2.80 14.53
CA ALA A 42 10.55 -2.57 13.09
C ALA A 42 9.20 -3.03 12.51
N TYR A 43 8.61 -4.09 13.06
CA TYR A 43 7.39 -4.69 12.50
C TYR A 43 6.18 -3.75 12.51
N GLY A 44 5.95 -3.02 13.61
CA GLY A 44 4.85 -2.06 13.69
C GLY A 44 5.01 -0.92 12.68
N SER A 45 6.20 -0.32 12.64
CA SER A 45 6.50 0.78 11.70
C SER A 45 6.35 0.37 10.23
N PHE A 46 6.68 -0.89 9.91
CA PHE A 46 6.51 -1.39 8.55
C PHE A 46 5.03 -1.54 8.17
N GLN A 47 4.18 -2.02 9.09
CA GLN A 47 2.74 -2.10 8.83
C GLN A 47 2.13 -0.73 8.55
N ASP A 48 2.47 0.29 9.35
CA ASP A 48 1.98 1.66 9.16
C ASP A 48 2.44 2.23 7.82
N TYR A 49 3.68 1.95 7.42
CA TYR A 49 4.20 2.33 6.11
C TYR A 49 3.40 1.70 4.97
N VAL A 50 3.13 0.39 5.04
CA VAL A 50 2.33 -0.31 4.02
C VAL A 50 0.91 0.26 3.94
N LEU A 51 0.27 0.55 5.07
CA LEU A 51 -1.04 1.20 5.10
C LEU A 51 -1.01 2.57 4.42
N LYS A 52 0.03 3.38 4.69
CA LYS A 52 0.20 4.69 4.05
C LYS A 52 0.40 4.57 2.55
N VAL A 53 1.25 3.64 2.08
CA VAL A 53 1.47 3.42 0.65
C VAL A 53 0.18 3.06 -0.06
N ARG A 54 -0.65 2.19 0.54
CA ARG A 54 -1.94 1.79 -0.05
C ARG A 54 -2.98 2.91 -0.13
N ARG A 55 -2.83 4.02 0.60
CA ARG A 55 -3.72 5.19 0.44
C ARG A 55 -3.60 5.80 -0.96
N SER A 56 -2.43 5.68 -1.59
CA SER A 56 -2.23 6.23 -2.93
C SER A 56 -3.17 5.59 -3.95
N ASP A 57 -3.36 4.27 -3.87
CA ASP A 57 -4.32 3.50 -4.69
C ASP A 57 -5.72 4.13 -4.63
N ALA A 58 -6.26 4.33 -3.42
CA ALA A 58 -7.55 5.00 -3.23
C ALA A 58 -7.59 6.40 -3.86
N THR A 59 -6.59 7.23 -3.59
CA THR A 59 -6.59 8.63 -4.07
C THR A 59 -6.46 8.72 -5.58
N ILE A 60 -5.65 7.86 -6.21
CA ILE A 60 -5.47 7.79 -7.66
C ILE A 60 -6.76 7.32 -8.33
N THR A 61 -7.38 6.24 -7.80
CA THR A 61 -8.64 5.75 -8.34
C THR A 61 -9.76 6.78 -8.21
N LEU A 62 -9.84 7.52 -7.09
CA LEU A 62 -10.82 8.60 -6.94
C LEU A 62 -10.62 9.73 -7.96
N MET A 63 -9.38 10.15 -8.23
CA MET A 63 -9.09 11.15 -9.27
C MET A 63 -9.46 10.63 -10.66
N HIS A 64 -9.20 9.35 -10.94
CA HIS A 64 -9.60 8.73 -12.20
C HIS A 64 -11.13 8.68 -12.35
N LEU A 65 -11.85 8.28 -11.31
CA LEU A 65 -13.32 8.29 -11.30
C LEU A 65 -13.89 9.70 -11.48
N ALA A 66 -13.26 10.74 -10.91
CA ALA A 66 -13.70 12.12 -11.11
C ALA A 66 -13.61 12.53 -12.58
N VAL A 67 -12.53 12.15 -13.27
CA VAL A 67 -12.41 12.38 -14.72
C VAL A 67 -13.49 11.62 -15.50
N LEU A 68 -13.81 10.38 -15.10
CA LEU A 68 -14.88 9.61 -15.74
C LEU A 68 -16.26 10.23 -15.51
N GLU A 69 -16.54 10.76 -14.32
CA GLU A 69 -17.78 11.50 -14.03
C GLU A 69 -17.92 12.73 -14.91
N GLU A 70 -16.86 13.54 -15.04
CA GLU A 70 -16.89 14.73 -15.90
C GLU A 70 -17.09 14.35 -17.38
N ASN A 71 -16.44 13.29 -17.85
CA ASN A 71 -16.66 12.78 -19.20
C ASN A 71 -18.09 12.27 -19.41
N PHE A 72 -18.65 11.57 -18.42
CA PHE A 72 -20.02 11.07 -18.46
C PHE A 72 -21.04 12.22 -18.46
N TYR A 73 -20.82 13.25 -17.65
CA TYR A 73 -21.64 14.45 -17.60
C TYR A 73 -21.63 15.20 -18.94
N ASN A 74 -20.48 15.32 -19.59
CA ASN A 74 -20.38 15.95 -20.91
C ASN A 74 -21.19 15.23 -22.00
N GLN A 75 -21.44 13.93 -21.85
CA GLN A 75 -22.19 13.13 -22.82
C GLN A 75 -23.68 13.02 -22.49
N ASN A 76 -24.03 12.99 -21.19
CA ASN A 76 -25.37 12.65 -20.72
C ASN A 76 -26.07 13.81 -20.00
N MET A 77 -25.37 14.93 -19.75
CA MET A 77 -25.85 16.08 -18.97
C MET A 77 -26.34 15.73 -17.57
N GLN A 78 -25.79 14.65 -16.99
CA GLN A 78 -26.05 14.18 -15.64
C GLN A 78 -24.86 13.35 -15.17
N TYR A 79 -24.62 13.29 -13.86
CA TYR A 79 -23.62 12.40 -13.27
C TYR A 79 -24.16 10.97 -13.11
N SER A 80 -23.27 9.99 -13.01
CA SER A 80 -23.67 8.58 -12.87
C SER A 80 -23.61 8.12 -11.41
N ASN A 81 -24.60 7.35 -10.98
CA ASN A 81 -24.51 6.65 -9.68
C ASN A 81 -23.95 5.23 -9.83
N ASP A 82 -23.54 4.82 -11.03
CA ASP A 82 -23.04 3.49 -11.33
C ASP A 82 -21.59 3.54 -11.82
N ILE A 83 -20.70 2.96 -11.04
CA ILE A 83 -19.27 2.97 -11.30
C ILE A 83 -18.89 1.95 -12.39
N SER A 84 -19.52 0.78 -12.42
CA SER A 84 -18.97 -0.38 -13.14
C SER A 84 -19.74 -0.76 -14.40
N SER A 85 -21.00 -0.35 -14.55
CA SER A 85 -21.75 -0.70 -15.74
C SER A 85 -21.27 0.08 -16.97
N ALA A 86 -21.44 -0.53 -18.14
CA ALA A 86 -21.17 0.13 -19.43
C ALA A 86 -22.08 1.35 -19.67
N SER A 87 -23.24 1.40 -19.00
CA SER A 87 -24.17 2.55 -19.00
C SER A 87 -23.82 3.62 -17.97
N GLY A 88 -22.85 3.36 -17.08
CA GLY A 88 -22.35 4.30 -16.09
C GLY A 88 -20.93 4.75 -16.41
N LEU A 89 -20.06 4.78 -15.41
CA LEU A 89 -18.65 5.18 -15.58
C LEU A 89 -17.79 4.13 -16.30
N ASN A 90 -18.31 2.91 -16.49
CA ASN A 90 -17.62 1.81 -17.14
C ASN A 90 -16.22 1.53 -16.55
N HIS A 91 -16.06 1.75 -15.25
CA HIS A 91 -14.85 1.39 -14.53
C HIS A 91 -14.82 -0.12 -14.27
N LYS A 92 -13.62 -0.69 -14.24
CA LYS A 92 -13.41 -2.15 -14.20
C LYS A 92 -14.12 -2.84 -13.03
N SER A 93 -14.23 -2.19 -11.88
CA SER A 93 -14.79 -2.77 -10.65
C SER A 93 -15.28 -1.67 -9.71
N ILE A 94 -16.09 -2.03 -8.71
CA ILE A 94 -16.39 -1.16 -7.57
C ILE A 94 -15.26 -1.17 -6.52
N LEU A 95 -14.13 -1.79 -6.83
CA LEU A 95 -12.94 -1.89 -5.97
C LEU A 95 -11.78 -1.19 -6.67
N THR A 96 -10.83 -0.71 -5.87
CA THR A 96 -9.53 -0.30 -6.42
C THR A 96 -8.78 -1.50 -6.97
N ASP A 97 -7.72 -1.27 -7.78
CA ASP A 97 -7.01 -2.33 -8.48
C ASP A 97 -6.39 -3.36 -7.52
N GLU A 98 -5.95 -2.92 -6.34
CA GLU A 98 -5.40 -3.76 -5.28
C GLU A 98 -6.46 -4.24 -4.27
N GLU A 99 -7.73 -3.91 -4.49
CA GLU A 99 -8.90 -4.34 -3.70
C GLU A 99 -8.88 -3.95 -2.20
N PHE A 100 -7.98 -3.05 -1.80
CA PHE A 100 -7.91 -2.55 -0.42
C PHE A 100 -8.99 -1.52 -0.10
N TYR A 101 -9.64 -0.96 -1.12
CA TYR A 101 -10.74 -0.01 -0.95
C TYR A 101 -11.94 -0.37 -1.81
N GLN A 102 -13.12 -0.08 -1.28
CA GLN A 102 -14.37 -0.13 -2.03
C GLN A 102 -14.82 1.29 -2.39
N LEU A 103 -15.17 1.45 -3.66
CA LEU A 103 -15.57 2.69 -4.30
C LEU A 103 -17.09 2.80 -4.25
N SER A 104 -17.55 4.04 -4.10
CA SER A 104 -18.96 4.40 -4.17
C SER A 104 -19.08 5.83 -4.68
N VAL A 105 -20.17 6.11 -5.36
CA VAL A 105 -20.51 7.45 -5.84
C VAL A 105 -21.87 7.81 -5.26
N THR A 106 -21.98 9.04 -4.77
CA THR A 106 -23.26 9.64 -4.38
C THR A 106 -23.50 10.83 -5.29
N VAL A 107 -24.52 10.74 -6.13
CA VAL A 107 -24.94 11.83 -7.00
C VAL A 107 -26.10 12.57 -6.36
N ARG A 108 -26.07 13.89 -6.46
CA ARG A 108 -27.19 14.77 -6.17
C ARG A 108 -27.61 15.41 -7.49
N THR A 109 -28.76 15.01 -8.02
CA THR A 109 -29.39 15.62 -9.19
C THR A 109 -30.40 16.67 -8.74
N GLN A 110 -30.35 17.86 -9.34
CA GLN A 110 -31.32 18.95 -9.14
C GLN A 110 -31.75 19.13 -7.67
N ALA A 111 -30.79 19.40 -6.79
CA ALA A 111 -31.14 19.93 -5.47
C ALA A 111 -31.89 21.26 -5.62
N ASN A 112 -32.48 21.78 -4.54
CA ASN A 112 -33.30 23.01 -4.59
C ASN A 112 -32.55 24.26 -5.12
N ASP A 113 -31.23 24.16 -5.31
CA ASP A 113 -30.32 25.14 -5.89
C ASP A 113 -30.12 24.98 -7.42
N GLY A 114 -30.66 23.92 -8.04
CA GLY A 114 -30.51 23.61 -9.45
C GLY A 114 -29.14 23.07 -9.85
N VAL A 115 -28.32 22.64 -8.88
CA VAL A 115 -26.92 22.22 -9.13
C VAL A 115 -26.74 20.72 -8.96
N ASP A 116 -26.30 20.08 -10.04
CA ASP A 116 -25.85 18.69 -10.03
C ASP A 116 -24.47 18.59 -9.38
N SER A 117 -24.26 17.55 -8.57
CA SER A 117 -22.96 17.28 -7.96
C SER A 117 -22.77 15.81 -7.67
N PHE A 118 -21.52 15.41 -7.50
CA PHE A 118 -21.17 14.07 -7.03
C PHE A 118 -20.20 14.14 -5.85
N ILE A 119 -20.23 13.08 -5.05
CA ILE A 119 -19.20 12.76 -4.06
C ILE A 119 -18.75 11.33 -4.33
N LEU A 120 -17.51 11.18 -4.73
CA LEU A 120 -16.83 9.89 -4.82
C LEU A 120 -16.28 9.54 -3.45
N LYS A 121 -16.35 8.27 -3.07
CA LYS A 121 -15.86 7.77 -1.79
C LYS A 121 -15.15 6.44 -1.95
N ALA A 122 -13.94 6.34 -1.40
CA ALA A 122 -13.19 5.10 -1.24
C ALA A 122 -13.17 4.72 0.25
N THR A 123 -13.62 3.52 0.59
CA THR A 123 -13.69 3.02 1.98
C THR A 123 -12.76 1.82 2.17
N ALA A 124 -11.88 1.91 3.16
CA ALA A 124 -10.89 0.87 3.46
C ALA A 124 -11.53 -0.47 3.83
N ARG A 125 -11.00 -1.55 3.27
CA ARG A 125 -11.43 -2.93 3.51
C ARG A 125 -10.26 -3.81 3.89
N THR A 126 -10.56 -5.06 4.22
CA THR A 126 -9.58 -6.13 4.47
C THR A 126 -8.50 -5.70 5.47
N SER A 127 -7.23 -5.72 5.06
CA SER A 127 -6.11 -5.30 5.89
C SER A 127 -5.97 -3.79 6.02
N GLN A 128 -6.53 -3.00 5.09
CA GLN A 128 -6.50 -1.54 5.14
C GLN A 128 -7.44 -0.98 6.21
N SER A 129 -8.45 -1.74 6.65
CA SER A 129 -9.33 -1.34 7.76
C SER A 129 -8.60 -1.15 9.10
N LYS A 130 -7.32 -1.56 9.19
CA LYS A 130 -6.43 -1.25 10.32
C LYS A 130 -5.98 0.22 10.34
N ASP A 131 -6.09 0.94 9.22
CA ASP A 131 -5.78 2.35 9.10
C ASP A 131 -6.89 3.23 9.71
N LYS A 132 -7.03 3.14 11.03
CA LYS A 132 -8.11 3.80 11.77
C LYS A 132 -8.11 5.32 11.62
N GLY A 133 -6.94 5.92 11.36
CA GLY A 133 -6.82 7.37 11.15
C GLY A 133 -7.34 7.83 9.78
N CYS A 134 -7.33 6.96 8.78
CA CYS A 134 -7.62 7.27 7.38
C CYS A 134 -8.47 6.15 6.76
N LEU A 135 -9.67 5.96 7.30
CA LEU A 135 -10.54 4.84 6.93
C LEU A 135 -11.25 5.07 5.60
N SER A 136 -11.60 6.31 5.26
CA SER A 136 -12.22 6.62 3.97
C SER A 136 -11.76 7.95 3.40
N PHE A 137 -11.75 8.03 2.08
CA PHE A 137 -11.40 9.21 1.29
C PHE A 137 -12.60 9.64 0.46
N THR A 138 -12.79 10.95 0.32
CA THR A 138 -13.85 11.53 -0.50
C THR A 138 -13.34 12.62 -1.41
N LEU A 139 -13.84 12.65 -2.65
CA LEU A 139 -13.56 13.69 -3.64
C LEU A 139 -14.87 14.17 -4.25
N SER A 140 -15.12 15.49 -4.22
CA SER A 140 -16.29 16.10 -4.85
C SER A 140 -15.98 16.64 -6.25
N ASN A 141 -17.03 16.99 -6.99
CA ASN A 141 -16.95 17.69 -8.28
C ASN A 141 -16.19 19.04 -8.20
N LEU A 142 -16.16 19.67 -7.02
CA LEU A 142 -15.41 20.90 -6.78
C LEU A 142 -13.93 20.66 -6.41
N ASN A 143 -13.44 19.43 -6.57
CA ASN A 143 -12.12 18.99 -6.13
C ASN A 143 -11.89 19.11 -4.62
N GLU A 144 -12.95 19.14 -3.81
CA GLU A 144 -12.82 19.12 -2.35
C GLU A 144 -12.44 17.70 -1.92
N LYS A 145 -11.26 17.61 -1.29
CA LYS A 145 -10.69 16.37 -0.76
C LYS A 145 -10.94 16.33 0.73
N SER A 146 -11.51 15.23 1.20
CA SER A 146 -11.69 14.98 2.64
C SER A 146 -11.43 13.53 2.96
N SER A 147 -11.10 13.24 4.21
CA SER A 147 -10.86 11.90 4.70
C SER A 147 -11.40 11.76 6.11
N LEU A 148 -11.91 10.57 6.42
CA LEU A 148 -12.55 10.27 7.70
C LEU A 148 -11.79 9.16 8.41
N ASN A 149 -11.67 9.29 9.73
CA ASN A 149 -11.18 8.22 10.60
C ASN A 149 -12.28 7.18 10.88
N SER A 150 -11.97 6.17 11.67
CA SER A 150 -12.90 5.09 12.03
C SER A 150 -14.16 5.54 12.79
N GLN A 151 -14.15 6.75 13.36
CA GLN A 151 -15.26 7.35 14.07
C GLN A 151 -16.08 8.30 13.18
N GLY A 152 -15.76 8.40 11.89
CA GLY A 152 -16.43 9.31 10.95
C GLY A 152 -16.03 10.78 11.14
N VAL A 153 -14.94 11.07 11.85
CA VAL A 153 -14.43 12.43 12.04
C VAL A 153 -13.40 12.75 10.97
N ILE A 154 -13.45 13.97 10.45
CA ILE A 154 -12.53 14.46 9.43
C ILE A 154 -11.08 14.44 9.94
N ASN A 155 -10.18 13.90 9.12
CA ASN A 155 -8.74 13.92 9.33
C ASN A 155 -8.06 14.34 8.02
N ASN A 156 -7.56 15.57 7.93
CA ASN A 156 -6.99 16.12 6.69
C ASN A 156 -5.59 15.60 6.35
N ASN A 157 -4.95 14.82 7.24
CA ASN A 157 -3.56 14.38 7.05
C ASN A 157 -3.42 13.10 6.21
N CYS A 158 -4.49 12.64 5.57
CA CYS A 158 -4.51 11.34 4.88
C CYS A 158 -4.25 11.43 3.36
N TRP A 159 -4.46 12.59 2.75
CA TRP A 159 -4.34 12.83 1.29
C TRP A 159 -2.89 13.10 0.82
N HIS A 160 -1.89 12.83 1.67
CA HIS A 160 -0.46 13.10 1.45
C HIS A 160 0.41 11.86 1.66
#